data_AF-A0A1M6UQM7-F1
#
_entry.id   AF-A0A1M6UQM7-F1
#
_cell.length_a   1.000
_cell.length_b   1.000
_cell.length_c   1.000
_cell.angle_alpha   90.00
_cell.angle_beta   90.00
_cell.angle_gamma   90.00
#
_symmetry.space_group_name_H-M   'P 1'
#
loop_
_entity.id
_entity.type
_entity.pdbx_description
1 polymer ?
#
loop_
_entity_poly.entity_id
_entity_poly.type
_entity_poly.pdbx_seq_one_letter_code
_entity_poly.pdbx_strand_id
1 'polypeptide(L)' 'MSYNRKNYLARVIEIQNIVLEKKNEDLFLKNIYWEQIEPKYKISQRTFQSYLGINAKKQLKELNTKQNE' A
#
# COMPACT_ATOMS: atom_id res chain seq x y z
N MET A 1 12.95 -13.95 -13.00
CA MET A 1 11.76 -13.68 -12.17
C MET A 1 11.55 -12.18 -12.08
N SER A 2 10.77 -11.59 -12.98
CA SER A 2 10.47 -10.16 -12.91
C SER A 2 9.54 -9.95 -11.71
N TYR A 3 10.01 -9.24 -10.68
CA TYR A 3 9.13 -8.76 -9.63
C TYR A 3 8.07 -7.90 -10.30
N ASN A 4 6.86 -8.44 -10.48
CA ASN A 4 5.76 -7.73 -11.12
C ASN A 4 5.48 -6.47 -10.32
N ARG A 5 6.02 -5.34 -10.81
CA ARG A 5 5.86 -4.03 -10.20
C ARG A 5 4.38 -3.69 -10.00
N LYS A 6 3.52 -4.27 -10.85
CA LYS A 6 2.06 -4.31 -10.71
C LYS A 6 1.59 -4.92 -9.38
N ASN A 7 2.10 -6.09 -8.98
CA ASN A 7 1.73 -6.75 -7.71
C ASN A 7 2.22 -5.95 -6.51
N TYR A 8 3.40 -5.36 -6.60
CA TYR A 8 3.92 -4.47 -5.56
C TYR A 8 2.99 -3.26 -5.36
N LEU A 9 2.64 -2.56 -6.45
CA LEU A 9 1.77 -1.39 -6.38
C LEU A 9 0.35 -1.75 -5.94
N ALA A 10 -0.19 -2.90 -6.40
CA ALA A 10 -1.47 -3.41 -5.92
C ALA A 10 -1.46 -3.60 -4.40
N ARG A 11 -0.40 -4.22 -3.85
CA ARG A 11 -0.25 -4.40 -2.39
C ARG A 11 -0.17 -3.07 -1.64
N VAL A 12 0.53 -2.08 -2.20
CA VAL A 12 0.60 -0.73 -1.61
C VAL A 12 -0.79 -0.07 -1.58
N ILE A 13 -1.56 -0.18 -2.66
CA ILE A 13 -2.92 0.39 -2.74
C ILE A 13 -3.85 -0.30 -1.74
N GLU A 14 -3.79 -1.62 -1.60
CA GLU A 14 -4.57 -2.34 -0.59
C GLU A 14 -4.29 -1.81 0.82
N ILE A 15 -3.02 -1.66 1.18
CA ILE A 15 -2.60 -1.14 2.48
C ILE A 15 -3.12 0.30 2.68
N GLN A 16 -3.01 1.14 1.66
CA GLN A 16 -3.52 2.51 1.70
C GLN A 16 -5.05 2.54 1.89
N ASN A 17 -5.80 1.65 1.25
CA ASN A 17 -7.25 1.56 1.38
C ASN A 17 -7.66 1.13 2.79
N ILE A 18 -7.02 0.11 3.36
CA ILE A 18 -7.27 -0.33 4.75
C ILE A 18 -7.08 0.84 5.72
N VAL A 19 -6.01 1.62 5.52
CA VAL A 19 -5.72 2.79 6.35
C VAL A 19 -6.77 3.88 6.17
N LEU A 20 -7.25 4.14 4.95
CA LEU A 20 -8.29 5.13 4.68
C LEU A 20 -9.63 4.73 5.30
N GLU A 21 -10.02 3.46 5.19
CA GLU A 21 -11.23 2.92 5.82
C GLU A 21 -11.17 3.10 7.35
N LYS A 22 -10.04 2.73 7.96
CA LYS A 22 -9.87 2.81 9.42
C LYS A 22 -9.63 4.21 9.96
N LYS A 23 -9.08 5.12 9.15
CA LYS A 23 -8.93 6.52 9.52
C LYS A 23 -10.28 7.21 9.73
N ASN A 24 -11.33 6.77 9.05
CA ASN A 24 -12.69 7.28 9.29
C ASN A 24 -13.26 6.86 10.66
N GLU A 25 -12.69 5.84 11.30
CA GLU A 25 -13.08 5.35 12.64
C GLU A 25 -12.28 6.02 13.78
N ASP A 26 -11.58 7.14 13.52
CA ASP A 26 -10.73 7.88 14.49
C ASP A 26 -9.53 7.09 15.05
N LEU A 27 -9.10 6.04 14.33
CA LEU A 27 -7.96 5.23 14.73
C LEU A 27 -6.62 5.86 14.30
N PHE A 28 -5.65 5.87 15.23
CA PHE A 28 -4.29 6.28 14.94
C PHE A 28 -3.58 5.30 13.99
N LEU A 29 -2.75 5.84 13.09
CA LEU A 29 -1.95 5.06 12.15
C LEU A 29 -1.07 4.00 12.83
N LYS A 30 -0.60 4.28 14.05
CA LYS A 30 0.19 3.33 14.86
C LYS A 30 -0.65 2.09 15.20
N ASN A 31 -1.90 2.26 15.60
CA ASN A 31 -2.78 1.16 15.98
C ASN A 31 -3.16 0.33 14.75
N ILE A 32 -3.51 0.99 13.65
CA ILE A 32 -3.80 0.34 12.36
C ILE A 32 -2.61 -0.53 11.91
N TYR A 33 -1.38 -0.04 12.11
CA TYR A 33 -0.18 -0.80 11.78
C TYR A 33 -0.08 -2.10 12.60
N TRP A 34 -0.17 -2.02 13.92
CA TRP A 34 -0.02 -3.17 14.81
C TRP A 34 -1.19 -4.16 14.71
N GLU A 35 -2.42 -3.68 14.55
CA GLU A 35 -3.61 -4.54 14.55
C GLU A 35 -3.89 -5.20 13.20
N GLN A 36 -3.62 -4.51 12.09
CA GLN A 36 -4.06 -4.95 10.75
C GLN A 36 -2.91 -5.23 9.80
N ILE A 37 -1.88 -4.38 9.80
CA ILE A 37 -0.83 -4.42 8.77
C ILE A 37 0.27 -5.42 9.11
N GLU A 38 0.83 -5.35 10.31
CA GLU A 38 1.89 -6.26 10.76
C GLU A 38 1.47 -7.74 10.71
N PRO A 39 0.33 -8.17 11.30
CA PRO A 39 -0.04 -9.59 11.28
C PRO A 39 -0.30 -10.13 9.86
N LYS A 40 -0.86 -9.30 8.97
CA LYS A 40 -1.24 -9.71 7.61
C LYS A 40 -0.08 -9.66 6.62
N TYR A 41 0.70 -8.58 6.61
CA TYR A 41 1.73 -8.34 5.60
C TYR A 41 3.15 -8.59 6.12
N LYS A 42 3.33 -8.73 7.44
CA LYS A 42 4.63 -8.95 8.11
C LYS A 42 5.69 -7.95 7.66
N ILE A 43 5.29 -6.69 7.49
CA ILE A 43 6.18 -5.61 7.08
C ILE A 43 6.58 -4.75 8.27
N SER A 44 7.78 -4.18 8.20
CA SER A 44 8.25 -3.20 9.20
C SER A 44 7.45 -1.90 9.13
N GLN A 45 7.40 -1.17 10.25
CA GLN A 45 6.73 0.13 10.32
C GLN A 45 7.35 1.15 9.35
N ARG A 46 8.67 1.08 9.14
CA ARG A 46 9.37 1.91 8.15
C ARG A 46 8.89 1.64 6.73
N THR A 47 8.69 0.38 6.38
CA THR A 47 8.14 -0.02 5.09
C THR A 47 6.71 0.47 4.92
N PHE A 48 5.89 0.37 5.98
CA PHE A 48 4.53 0.89 5.98
C PHE A 48 4.48 2.41 5.74
N GLN A 49 5.30 3.20 6.43
CA GLN A 49 5.40 4.63 6.19
C GLN A 49 5.85 4.95 4.76
N SER A 50 6.80 4.18 4.23
CA SER A 50 7.23 4.31 2.84
C SER A 50 6.08 4.05 1.86
N TYR A 51 5.25 3.05 2.13
CA TYR A 51 4.06 2.74 1.33
C TYR A 51 3.01 3.84 1.36
N LEU A 52 2.80 4.50 2.50
CA LEU A 52 1.88 5.65 2.60
C LEU A 52 2.35 6.86 1.79
N GLY A 53 3.67 7.08 1.67
CA GLY A 53 4.24 8.16 0.87
C GLY A 53 4.30 7.89 -0.64
N ILE A 54 4.10 6.65 -1.08
CA ILE A 54 4.14 6.29 -2.49
C ILE A 54 2.82 6.65 -3.17
N ASN A 55 2.89 7.41 -4.25
CA ASN A 55 1.73 7.66 -5.12
C ASN A 55 1.43 6.45 -6.02
N ALA A 56 0.92 5.38 -5.41
CA ALA A 56 0.74 4.09 -6.07
C ALA A 56 -0.30 4.16 -7.19
N LYS A 57 -1.34 4.98 -7.05
CA LYS A 57 -2.35 5.22 -8.11
C LYS A 57 -1.72 5.76 -9.40
N LYS A 58 -0.82 6.75 -9.29
CA LYS A 58 -0.12 7.32 -10.45
C LYS A 58 0.79 6.28 -11.12
N GLN A 59 1.60 5.58 -10.33
CA GLN A 59 2.53 4.56 -10.86
C GLN A 59 1.78 3.40 -11.54
N LEU A 60 0.62 2.98 -11.00
CA LEU A 60 -0.19 1.93 -11.62
C LEU A 60 -0.77 2.38 -12.97
N LYS A 61 -1.20 3.64 -13.07
CA LYS A 61 -1.67 4.24 -14.33
C LYS A 61 -0.57 4.25 -15.38
N GLU A 62 0.65 4.69 -15.00
CA GLU A 62 1.82 4.71 -15.88
C GLU A 62 2.23 3.31 -16.38
N LEU A 63 2.12 2.29 -15.51
CA LEU A 63 2.37 0.90 -15.92
C LEU A 63 1.32 0.39 -16.90
N ASN A 64 0.04 0.67 -16.67
CA ASN A 64 -1.02 0.24 -17.58
C ASN A 64 -0.89 0.91 -18.95
N THR A 65 -0.51 2.19 -19.02
CA THR A 65 -0.25 2.87 -20.30
C THR A 65 0.93 2.24 -21.05
N LYS A 66 2.00 1.88 -20.35
CA LYS A 66 3.18 1.22 -20.97
C LYS A 66 2.95 -0.23 -21.40
N GLN A 67 1.94 -0.91 -20.88
CA GLN A 67 1.60 -2.28 -21.31
C GLN A 67 0.71 -2.30 -22.57
N ASN A 68 0.13 -1.16 -22.96
CA ASN A 68 -0.80 -1.04 -24.09
C ASN A 68 -0.17 -0.38 -25.34
N GLU A 69 1.14 -0.12 -25.33
CA GLU A 69 1.95 0.29 -26.48
C GLU A 69 2.79 -0.89 -26.98
#